data_AF-A0A0S2M7N9-F1
#
_entry.id   AF-A0A0S2M7N9-F1
#
_cell.length_a   1.000
_cell.length_b   1.000
_cell.length_c   1.000
_cell.angle_alpha   90.00
_cell.angle_beta   90.00
_cell.angle_gamma   90.00
#
_symmetry.space_group_name_H-M   'P 1'
#
loop_
_entity.id
_entity.type
_entity.pdbx_description
1 polymer ?
#
loop_
_entity_poly.entity_id
_entity_poly.type
_entity_poly.pdbx_seq_one_letter_code
_entity_poly.pdbx_strand_id
1 'polypeptide(L)'
;VSTGLTVSYTFRLIFYTLSGGFNFSSLNSINDSGYIMLAGMFGLIFFVIFGGSLLMWLILPTPYFICLPFIMKIMAILVSLLGGIIGYEISQVSLSDFLKSMKYFSISQFLASMWNMPLLSTLGVSFYPLYLSKTIYLNFDQGWSEYFGGQNAYLNFKKSTLFLQMLHKNNFKVFLSFMVFWVIFLFLMFI
;
A
#
# COMPACT_ATOMS: atom_id res chain seq x y z
N VAL A 1 -5.09 15.27 25.08
CA VAL A 1 -4.80 13.84 25.35
C VAL A 1 -3.66 13.34 24.50
N SER A 2 -3.72 13.45 23.17
CA SER A 2 -2.62 13.06 22.26
C SER A 2 -1.27 13.69 22.66
N THR A 3 -1.25 14.98 22.97
CA THR A 3 -0.04 15.68 23.46
C THR A 3 0.58 15.01 24.69
N GLY A 4 -0.22 14.65 25.69
CA GLY A 4 0.27 13.93 26.88
C GLY A 4 0.74 12.51 26.54
N LEU A 5 0.04 11.82 25.63
CA LEU A 5 0.42 10.48 25.17
C LEU A 5 1.76 10.49 24.41
N THR A 6 2.02 11.50 23.57
CA THR A 6 3.32 11.61 22.87
C THR A 6 4.48 11.69 23.86
N VAL A 7 4.32 12.47 24.93
CA VAL A 7 5.34 12.59 25.98
C VAL A 7 5.44 11.30 26.81
N SER A 8 4.32 10.65 27.12
CA SER A 8 4.36 9.35 27.80
C SER A 8 5.12 8.27 27.01
N TYR A 9 4.99 8.28 25.67
CA TYR A 9 5.70 7.36 24.80
C TYR A 9 7.20 7.66 24.75
N THR A 10 7.61 8.93 24.67
CA THR A 10 9.03 9.30 24.71
C THR A 10 9.67 8.90 26.03
N PHE A 11 9.00 9.14 27.17
CA PHE A 11 9.54 8.73 28.47
C PHE A 11 9.57 7.21 28.66
N ARG A 12 8.59 6.48 28.12
CA ARG A 12 8.64 5.00 28.08
C ARG A 12 9.85 4.49 27.26
N LEU A 13 10.15 5.11 26.12
CA LEU A 13 11.31 4.75 25.30
C LEU A 13 12.62 5.04 26.04
N ILE A 14 12.74 6.22 26.65
CA ILE A 14 13.89 6.59 27.49
C ILE A 14 14.06 5.57 28.63
N PHE A 15 12.97 5.10 29.25
CA PHE A 15 13.06 4.11 30.30
C PHE A 15 13.66 2.78 29.82
N TYR A 16 13.17 2.23 28.71
CA TYR A 16 13.67 0.94 28.22
C TYR A 16 15.06 0.98 27.59
N THR A 17 15.50 2.15 27.12
CA THR A 17 16.79 2.27 26.41
C THR A 17 17.92 2.79 27.29
N LEU A 18 17.65 3.75 28.18
CA LEU A 18 18.68 4.48 28.93
C LEU A 18 18.64 4.25 30.43
N SER A 19 17.47 4.38 31.07
CA SER A 19 17.40 4.34 32.54
C SER A 19 17.12 2.96 33.15
N GLY A 20 16.58 2.04 32.37
CA GLY A 20 16.26 0.69 32.79
C GLY A 20 17.49 -0.23 32.89
N GLY A 21 17.26 -1.47 33.31
CA GLY A 21 18.30 -2.49 33.35
C GLY A 21 18.82 -2.86 31.95
N PHE A 22 20.08 -3.29 31.89
CA PHE A 22 20.73 -3.72 30.67
C PHE A 22 20.15 -5.07 30.18
N ASN A 23 19.36 -5.03 29.10
CA ASN A 23 18.65 -6.20 28.55
C ASN A 23 19.31 -6.84 27.32
N PHE A 24 20.56 -6.49 27.01
CA PHE A 24 21.27 -7.09 25.88
C PHE A 24 21.85 -8.47 26.25
N SER A 25 22.24 -9.26 25.24
CA SER A 25 22.88 -10.57 25.44
C SER A 25 24.19 -10.47 26.23
N SER A 26 24.71 -11.56 26.78
CA SER A 26 25.98 -11.49 27.55
C SER A 26 27.20 -11.11 26.70
N LEU A 27 27.19 -11.42 25.41
CA LEU A 27 28.24 -11.06 24.44
C LEU A 27 27.82 -9.83 23.64
N ASN A 28 28.14 -8.64 24.14
CA ASN A 28 27.89 -7.40 23.39
C ASN A 28 29.18 -6.65 23.11
N SER A 29 29.26 -6.09 21.92
CA SER A 29 30.31 -5.17 21.48
C SER A 29 29.71 -3.81 21.13
N ILE A 30 29.25 -3.08 22.15
CA ILE A 30 28.73 -1.72 21.96
C ILE A 30 29.93 -0.78 21.73
N ASN A 31 29.94 -0.09 20.59
CA ASN A 31 30.99 0.88 20.27
C ASN A 31 30.39 2.06 19.46
N ASP A 32 30.59 3.28 19.97
CA ASP A 32 30.12 4.54 19.34
C ASP A 32 31.26 5.32 18.64
N SER A 33 32.42 4.71 18.37
CA SER A 33 33.60 5.42 17.82
C SER A 33 33.50 5.88 16.35
N GLY A 34 32.33 5.75 15.71
CA GLY A 34 32.14 6.09 14.30
C GLY A 34 32.01 7.59 14.06
N TYR A 35 33.12 8.29 13.79
CA TYR A 35 33.14 9.75 13.59
C TYR A 35 32.15 10.26 12.52
N ILE A 36 31.95 9.52 11.43
CA ILE A 36 31.04 9.92 10.34
C ILE A 36 29.58 9.95 10.84
N MET A 37 29.17 8.94 11.62
CA MET A 37 27.84 8.87 12.20
C MET A 37 27.63 9.96 13.26
N LEU A 38 28.62 10.16 14.15
CA LEU A 38 28.59 11.21 15.16
C LEU A 38 28.46 12.60 14.54
N ALA A 39 29.24 12.89 13.49
CA ALA A 39 29.15 14.16 12.76
C ALA A 39 27.74 14.42 12.20
N GLY A 40 27.08 13.39 11.65
CA GLY A 40 25.70 13.48 11.19
C GLY A 40 24.70 13.77 12.32
N MET A 41 24.83 13.08 13.46
CA MET A 41 23.98 13.30 14.64
C MET A 41 24.14 14.71 15.22
N PHE A 42 25.38 15.22 15.31
CA PHE A 42 25.64 16.59 15.77
C PHE A 42 25.00 17.64 14.85
N GLY A 43 25.07 17.46 13.53
CA GLY A 43 24.41 18.34 12.58
C GLY A 43 22.89 18.41 12.80
N LEU A 44 22.25 17.26 13.01
CA LEU A 44 20.81 17.21 13.28
C LEU A 44 20.42 17.90 14.60
N ILE A 45 21.19 17.71 15.67
CA ILE A 45 20.93 18.38 16.97
C ILE A 45 20.93 19.90 16.81
N PHE A 46 21.88 20.44 16.05
CA PHE A 46 21.94 21.88 15.78
C PHE A 46 20.67 22.38 15.07
N PHE A 47 20.21 21.68 14.04
CA PHE A 47 18.99 22.04 13.32
C PHE A 47 17.74 21.96 14.20
N VAL A 48 17.64 20.98 15.10
CA VAL A 48 16.47 20.86 15.99
C VAL A 48 16.35 22.05 16.94
N ILE A 49 17.49 22.56 17.46
CA ILE A 49 17.50 23.68 18.41
C ILE A 49 17.15 25.01 17.73
N PHE A 50 17.75 25.29 16.57
CA PHE A 50 17.61 26.60 15.90
C PHE A 50 16.54 26.64 14.80
N GLY A 51 16.28 25.51 14.14
CA GLY A 51 15.45 25.46 12.95
C GLY A 51 14.00 25.89 13.21
N GLY A 52 13.43 25.51 14.36
CA GLY A 52 12.05 25.86 14.71
C GLY A 52 11.83 27.37 14.84
N SER A 53 12.73 28.08 15.53
CA SER A 53 12.61 29.53 15.71
C SER A 53 12.88 30.28 14.40
N LEU A 54 13.88 29.86 13.62
CA LEU A 54 14.19 30.45 12.31
C LEU A 54 13.01 30.30 11.33
N LEU A 55 12.42 29.11 11.24
CA LEU A 55 11.29 28.85 10.34
C LEU A 55 10.05 29.64 10.75
N MET A 56 9.77 29.76 12.06
CA MET A 56 8.64 30.56 12.53
C MET A 56 8.74 32.02 12.08
N TRP A 57 9.94 32.62 12.17
CA TRP A 57 10.15 34.01 11.73
C TRP A 57 10.07 34.18 10.21
N LEU A 58 10.51 33.17 9.44
CA LEU A 58 10.48 33.24 7.97
C LEU A 58 9.07 33.00 7.39
N ILE A 59 8.34 32.02 7.91
CA ILE A 59 7.06 31.58 7.34
C ILE A 59 5.89 32.42 7.85
N LEU A 60 5.96 32.92 9.10
CA LEU A 60 4.87 33.68 9.73
C LEU A 60 5.30 35.13 9.99
N PRO A 61 5.34 35.99 8.95
CA PRO A 61 5.77 37.38 9.09
C PRO A 61 4.81 38.23 9.95
N THR A 62 3.55 37.81 10.08
CA THR A 62 2.54 38.49 10.91
C THR A 62 2.09 37.57 12.05
N PRO A 63 2.57 37.77 13.29
CA PRO A 63 2.12 36.96 14.42
C PRO A 63 0.66 37.29 14.76
N TYR A 64 -0.20 36.27 14.79
CA TYR A 64 -1.57 36.41 15.27
C TYR A 64 -1.58 36.53 16.80
N PHE A 65 -2.17 37.61 17.34
CA PHE A 65 -2.35 37.75 18.78
C PHE A 65 -3.55 36.92 19.25
N ILE A 66 -3.31 36.01 20.20
CA ILE A 66 -4.33 35.09 20.71
C ILE A 66 -4.61 35.42 22.19
N CYS A 67 -5.79 35.97 22.46
CA CYS A 67 -6.28 36.22 23.82
C CYS A 67 -6.86 34.93 24.43
N LEU A 68 -6.09 34.27 25.28
CA LEU A 68 -6.54 33.08 26.02
C LEU A 68 -6.46 33.31 27.54
N PRO A 69 -7.39 32.75 28.32
CA PRO A 69 -7.25 32.72 29.78
C PRO A 69 -5.98 31.95 30.16
N PHE A 70 -5.37 32.33 31.29
CA PHE A 70 -4.07 31.82 31.72
C PHE A 70 -3.97 30.28 31.70
N ILE A 71 -5.03 29.59 32.13
CA ILE A 71 -5.10 28.13 32.15
C ILE A 71 -4.91 27.51 30.76
N MET A 72 -5.52 28.09 29.72
CA MET A 72 -5.44 27.58 28.35
C MET A 72 -4.06 27.85 27.75
N LYS A 73 -3.43 28.98 28.10
CA LYS A 73 -2.09 29.34 27.60
C LYS A 73 -1.00 28.36 28.07
N ILE A 74 -1.14 27.82 29.28
CA ILE A 74 -0.14 26.91 29.88
C ILE A 74 -0.53 25.43 29.73
N MET A 75 -1.72 25.13 29.20
CA MET A 75 -2.26 23.76 29.13
C MET A 75 -1.32 22.77 28.44
N ALA A 76 -0.60 23.18 27.39
CA ALA A 76 0.35 22.31 26.69
C ALA A 76 1.50 21.84 27.62
N ILE A 77 2.00 22.73 28.47
CA ILE A 77 3.08 22.45 29.42
C ILE A 77 2.56 21.58 30.57
N LEU A 78 1.36 21.85 31.08
CA LEU A 78 0.76 21.02 32.14
C LEU A 78 0.54 19.58 31.67
N VAL A 79 -0.01 19.42 30.46
CA VAL A 79 -0.29 18.09 29.90
C VAL A 79 0.99 17.33 29.55
N SER A 80 2.05 18.01 29.10
CA SER A 80 3.33 17.36 28.84
C SER A 80 4.01 16.89 30.13
N LEU A 81 4.02 17.69 31.19
CA LEU A 81 4.57 17.32 32.49
C LEU A 81 3.83 16.12 33.09
N LEU A 82 2.49 16.16 33.12
CA LEU A 82 1.67 15.03 33.59
C LEU A 82 1.91 13.78 32.74
N GLY A 83 1.96 13.92 31.41
CA GLY A 83 2.24 12.81 30.49
C GLY A 83 3.59 12.15 30.73
N GLY A 84 4.62 12.94 31.04
CA GLY A 84 5.96 12.44 31.36
C GLY A 84 6.01 11.64 32.66
N ILE A 85 5.41 12.17 33.73
CA ILE A 85 5.33 11.48 35.03
C ILE A 85 4.59 10.14 34.87
N ILE A 86 3.40 10.18 34.26
CA ILE A 86 2.58 8.98 34.05
C ILE A 86 3.32 7.96 33.16
N GLY A 87 3.96 8.40 32.08
CA GLY A 87 4.69 7.51 31.17
C GLY A 87 5.84 6.78 31.86
N TYR A 88 6.58 7.49 32.72
CA TYR A 88 7.69 6.92 33.46
C TYR A 88 7.21 5.92 34.52
N GLU A 89 6.20 6.28 35.33
CA GLU A 89 5.63 5.37 36.34
C GLU A 89 5.06 4.08 35.73
N ILE A 90 4.34 4.18 34.60
CA ILE A 90 3.80 3.00 33.90
C ILE A 90 4.92 2.07 33.39
N SER A 91 6.07 2.63 33.03
CA SER A 91 7.19 1.85 32.50
C SER A 91 7.96 1.07 33.57
N GLN A 92 7.95 1.55 34.82
CA GLN A 92 8.58 0.91 35.97
C GLN A 92 7.75 -0.28 36.49
N VAL A 93 7.70 -1.36 35.73
CA VAL A 93 7.06 -2.62 36.16
C VAL A 93 8.12 -3.53 36.77
N SER A 94 7.90 -3.95 38.01
CA SER A 94 8.71 -4.94 38.70
C SER A 94 8.19 -6.36 38.44
N LEU A 95 9.03 -7.37 38.70
CA LEU A 95 8.67 -8.78 38.50
C LEU A 95 7.48 -9.23 39.38
N SER A 96 7.24 -8.55 40.49
CA SER A 96 6.14 -8.85 41.42
C SER A 96 4.79 -8.22 41.03
N ASP A 97 4.75 -7.36 40.01
CA ASP A 97 3.54 -6.60 39.70
C ASP A 97 2.55 -7.39 38.83
N PHE A 98 1.27 -7.31 39.18
CA PHE A 98 0.20 -7.84 38.33
C PHE A 98 0.11 -7.03 37.02
N LEU A 99 0.37 -7.71 35.90
CA LEU A 99 0.31 -7.10 34.56
C LEU A 99 -1.12 -6.67 34.21
N LYS A 100 -1.38 -5.36 34.31
CA LYS A 100 -2.66 -4.75 33.90
C LYS A 100 -3.01 -5.03 32.43
N SER A 101 -1.99 -5.18 31.57
CA SER A 101 -2.16 -5.53 30.15
C SER A 101 -2.79 -6.91 29.94
N MET A 102 -2.47 -7.87 30.81
CA MET A 102 -3.06 -9.21 30.78
C MET A 102 -4.51 -9.20 31.28
N LYS A 103 -4.82 -8.35 32.29
CA LYS A 103 -6.19 -8.17 32.76
C LYS A 103 -7.12 -7.62 31.67
N TYR A 104 -6.63 -6.71 30.82
CA TYR A 104 -7.38 -6.13 29.71
C TYR A 104 -6.81 -6.57 28.35
N PHE A 105 -6.66 -7.87 28.16
CA PHE A 105 -5.99 -8.43 26.98
C PHE A 105 -6.63 -8.04 25.65
N SER A 106 -7.96 -8.01 25.56
CA SER A 106 -8.66 -7.65 24.31
C SER A 106 -8.36 -6.21 23.88
N ILE A 107 -8.36 -5.27 24.82
CA ILE A 107 -8.08 -3.86 24.56
C ILE A 107 -6.60 -3.65 24.27
N SER A 108 -5.71 -4.31 25.03
CA SER A 108 -4.27 -4.19 24.81
C SER A 108 -3.86 -4.76 23.46
N GLN A 109 -4.43 -5.91 23.06
CA GLN A 109 -4.20 -6.51 21.75
C GLN A 109 -4.71 -5.62 20.62
N PHE A 110 -5.90 -5.02 20.75
CA PHE A 110 -6.45 -4.12 19.74
C PHE A 110 -5.60 -2.86 19.52
N LEU A 111 -5.08 -2.27 20.60
CA LEU A 111 -4.18 -1.12 20.51
C LEU A 111 -2.81 -1.52 19.95
N ALA A 112 -2.29 -2.70 20.31
CA ALA A 112 -1.01 -3.22 19.84
C ALA A 112 -1.04 -3.55 18.33
N SER A 113 -2.14 -4.09 17.82
CA SER A 113 -2.30 -4.45 16.40
C SER A 113 -2.62 -3.25 15.48
N MET A 114 -2.38 -2.02 15.95
CA MET A 114 -2.76 -0.78 15.25
C MET A 114 -4.22 -0.83 14.79
N TRP A 115 -5.14 -1.12 15.71
CA TRP A 115 -6.58 -1.25 15.43
C TRP A 115 -6.91 -2.28 14.34
N ASN A 116 -6.09 -3.32 14.18
CA ASN A 116 -6.18 -4.30 13.09
C ASN A 116 -6.14 -3.68 11.67
N MET A 117 -5.68 -2.44 11.52
CA MET A 117 -5.60 -1.74 10.23
C MET A 117 -4.70 -2.45 9.21
N PRO A 118 -3.54 -3.03 9.59
CA PRO A 118 -2.73 -3.80 8.65
C PRO A 118 -3.50 -5.01 8.09
N LEU A 119 -4.29 -5.70 8.92
CA LEU A 119 -5.08 -6.86 8.48
C LEU A 119 -6.21 -6.44 7.54
N LEU A 120 -6.93 -5.37 7.87
CA LEU A 120 -8.02 -4.84 7.05
C LEU A 120 -7.51 -4.34 5.68
N SER A 121 -6.41 -3.59 5.68
CA SER A 121 -5.82 -3.04 4.46
C SER A 121 -5.23 -4.14 3.57
N THR A 122 -4.56 -5.15 4.16
CA THR A 122 -3.99 -6.24 3.37
C THR A 122 -5.04 -7.20 2.86
N LEU A 123 -5.88 -7.79 3.72
CA LEU A 123 -6.83 -8.82 3.28
C LEU A 123 -8.07 -8.25 2.59
N GLY A 124 -8.58 -7.12 3.07
CA GLY A 124 -9.80 -6.52 2.50
C GLY A 124 -9.54 -5.85 1.16
N VAL A 125 -8.59 -4.91 1.12
CA VAL A 125 -8.38 -4.07 -0.07
C VAL A 125 -7.70 -4.83 -1.20
N SER A 126 -6.75 -5.74 -0.92
CA SER A 126 -6.04 -6.46 -1.99
C SER A 126 -6.88 -7.56 -2.64
N PHE A 127 -7.86 -8.13 -1.93
CA PHE A 127 -8.64 -9.25 -2.45
C PHE A 127 -9.52 -8.86 -3.65
N TYR A 128 -10.15 -7.68 -3.62
CA TYR A 128 -11.05 -7.26 -4.69
C TYR A 128 -10.34 -7.06 -6.05
N PRO A 129 -9.21 -6.33 -6.13
CA PRO A 129 -8.44 -6.23 -7.37
C PRO A 129 -7.95 -7.58 -7.90
N LEU A 130 -7.54 -8.49 -7.02
CA LEU A 130 -7.07 -9.84 -7.40
C LEU A 130 -8.20 -10.71 -7.95
N TYR A 131 -9.40 -10.64 -7.36
CA TYR A 131 -10.55 -11.36 -7.90
C TYR A 131 -10.95 -10.81 -9.28
N LEU A 132 -10.98 -9.48 -9.41
CA LEU A 132 -11.31 -8.82 -10.67
C LEU A 132 -10.27 -9.12 -11.77
N SER A 133 -8.98 -9.11 -11.45
CA SER A 133 -7.94 -9.43 -12.44
C SER A 133 -8.10 -10.85 -12.98
N LYS A 134 -8.44 -11.81 -12.12
CA LYS A 134 -8.70 -13.19 -12.54
C LYS A 134 -9.92 -13.30 -13.45
N THR A 135 -11.02 -12.60 -13.15
CA THR A 135 -12.23 -12.66 -14.00
C THR A 135 -12.01 -12.00 -15.35
N ILE A 136 -11.27 -10.89 -15.40
CA ILE A 136 -10.89 -10.24 -16.66
C ILE A 136 -9.98 -11.17 -17.49
N TYR A 137 -8.95 -11.75 -16.89
CA TYR A 137 -8.03 -12.64 -17.59
C TYR A 137 -8.73 -13.84 -18.24
N LEU A 138 -9.63 -14.51 -17.49
CA LEU A 138 -10.31 -15.70 -17.99
C LEU A 138 -11.39 -15.37 -19.03
N ASN A 139 -12.21 -14.35 -18.77
CA ASN A 139 -13.35 -14.07 -19.62
C ASN A 139 -12.98 -13.21 -20.82
N PHE A 140 -12.17 -12.18 -20.62
CA PHE A 140 -11.84 -11.22 -21.67
C PHE A 140 -10.67 -11.72 -22.52
N ASP A 141 -9.51 -11.94 -21.91
CA ASP A 141 -8.30 -12.31 -22.65
C ASP A 141 -8.41 -13.74 -23.21
N GLN A 142 -8.61 -14.74 -22.34
CA GLN A 142 -8.68 -16.14 -22.76
C GLN A 142 -10.03 -16.54 -23.37
N GLY A 143 -11.07 -15.73 -23.20
CA GLY A 143 -12.42 -16.04 -23.68
C GLY A 143 -12.79 -15.26 -24.94
N TRP A 144 -13.31 -14.05 -24.74
CA TRP A 144 -13.86 -13.22 -25.83
C TRP A 144 -12.82 -12.86 -26.88
N SER A 145 -11.59 -12.55 -26.49
CA SER A 145 -10.54 -12.15 -27.44
C SER A 145 -10.15 -13.31 -28.37
N GLU A 146 -10.09 -14.55 -27.85
CA GLU A 146 -9.84 -15.73 -28.68
C GLU A 146 -11.03 -16.07 -29.59
N TYR A 147 -12.25 -15.88 -29.07
CA TYR A 147 -13.49 -16.08 -29.83
C TYR A 147 -13.65 -15.08 -30.98
N PHE A 148 -13.28 -13.82 -30.81
CA PHE A 148 -13.30 -12.85 -31.91
C PHE A 148 -12.03 -12.89 -32.77
N GLY A 149 -10.95 -13.44 -32.23
CA GLY A 149 -9.66 -13.54 -32.89
C GLY A 149 -9.47 -14.85 -33.66
N GLY A 150 -8.30 -15.45 -33.45
CA GLY A 150 -7.79 -16.51 -34.30
C GLY A 150 -8.58 -17.82 -34.28
N GLN A 151 -9.18 -18.21 -33.15
CA GLN A 151 -9.85 -19.52 -33.05
C GLN A 151 -11.10 -19.57 -33.93
N ASN A 152 -11.95 -18.54 -33.87
CA ASN A 152 -13.18 -18.51 -34.67
C ASN A 152 -12.89 -18.23 -36.14
N ALA A 153 -11.87 -17.41 -36.45
CA ALA A 153 -11.40 -17.23 -37.83
C ALA A 153 -10.93 -18.58 -38.43
N TYR A 154 -10.14 -19.36 -37.68
CA TYR A 154 -9.71 -20.69 -38.09
C TYR A 154 -10.89 -21.64 -38.33
N LEU A 155 -11.88 -21.66 -37.43
CA LEU A 155 -13.09 -22.47 -37.58
C LEU A 155 -13.89 -22.09 -38.83
N ASN A 156 -14.03 -20.78 -39.11
CA ASN A 156 -14.72 -20.28 -40.30
C ASN A 156 -13.98 -20.66 -41.59
N PHE A 157 -12.65 -20.46 -41.64
CA PHE A 157 -11.85 -20.86 -42.80
C PHE A 157 -11.87 -22.37 -43.03
N LYS A 158 -11.82 -23.18 -41.97
CA LYS A 158 -11.96 -24.63 -42.06
C LYS A 158 -13.32 -25.03 -42.66
N LYS A 159 -14.40 -24.35 -42.26
CA LYS A 159 -15.75 -24.62 -42.80
C LYS A 159 -15.85 -24.22 -44.27
N SER A 160 -15.28 -23.09 -44.68
CA SER A 160 -15.28 -22.67 -46.09
C SER A 160 -14.42 -23.58 -46.96
N THR A 161 -13.25 -24.04 -46.49
CA THR A 161 -12.40 -24.96 -47.25
C THR A 161 -13.05 -26.33 -47.42
N LEU A 162 -13.73 -26.85 -46.40
CA LEU A 162 -14.54 -28.07 -46.51
C LEU A 162 -15.66 -27.94 -47.56
N PHE A 163 -16.34 -26.78 -47.61
CA PHE A 163 -17.36 -26.54 -48.63
C PHE A 163 -16.76 -26.47 -50.05
N LEU A 164 -15.66 -25.75 -50.24
CA LEU A 164 -14.92 -25.70 -51.50
C LEU A 164 -14.46 -27.10 -51.95
N GLN A 165 -13.97 -27.92 -51.03
CA GLN A 165 -13.54 -29.29 -51.34
C GLN A 165 -14.70 -30.14 -51.88
N MET A 166 -15.92 -29.94 -51.38
CA MET A 166 -17.11 -30.65 -51.88
C MET A 166 -17.50 -30.20 -53.30
N LEU A 167 -17.39 -28.90 -53.61
CA LEU A 167 -17.60 -28.41 -54.99
C LEU A 167 -16.56 -28.99 -55.96
N HIS A 168 -15.31 -29.09 -55.52
CA HIS A 168 -14.21 -29.68 -56.30
C HIS A 168 -14.25 -31.21 -56.41
N LYS A 169 -15.17 -31.93 -55.76
CA LYS A 169 -15.31 -33.38 -56.03
C LYS A 169 -15.90 -33.67 -57.41
N ASN A 170 -16.66 -32.74 -58.01
CA ASN A 170 -17.25 -32.86 -59.35
C ASN A 170 -16.62 -31.89 -60.37
N ASN A 171 -15.28 -31.85 -60.41
CA ASN A 171 -14.49 -30.84 -61.14
C ASN A 171 -14.93 -30.60 -62.59
N PHE A 172 -15.10 -31.66 -63.40
CA PHE A 172 -15.24 -31.50 -64.85
C PHE A 172 -16.59 -30.86 -65.25
N LYS A 173 -17.70 -31.32 -64.66
CA LYS A 173 -19.04 -30.81 -64.96
C LYS A 173 -19.22 -29.36 -64.52
N VAL A 174 -18.70 -29.01 -63.34
CA VAL A 174 -18.77 -27.64 -62.79
C VAL A 174 -17.93 -26.68 -63.64
N PHE A 175 -16.72 -27.08 -64.05
CA PHE A 175 -15.85 -26.25 -64.88
C PHE A 175 -16.47 -25.88 -66.23
N LEU A 176 -17.10 -26.86 -66.90
CA LEU A 176 -17.83 -26.63 -68.15
C LEU A 176 -18.99 -25.64 -67.97
N SER A 177 -19.77 -25.77 -66.88
CA SER A 177 -20.87 -24.84 -66.62
C SER A 177 -20.40 -23.40 -66.40
N PHE A 178 -19.27 -23.19 -65.71
CA PHE A 178 -18.69 -21.85 -65.52
C PHE A 178 -18.19 -21.23 -66.83
N MET A 179 -17.57 -22.03 -67.70
CA MET A 179 -17.11 -21.55 -69.01
C MET A 179 -18.28 -21.03 -69.87
N VAL A 180 -19.41 -21.75 -69.88
CA VAL A 180 -20.59 -21.31 -70.64
C VAL A 180 -21.17 -20.01 -70.07
N PHE A 181 -21.32 -19.92 -68.74
CA PHE A 181 -21.78 -18.68 -68.10
C PHE A 181 -20.87 -17.50 -68.38
N TRP A 182 -19.55 -17.70 -68.39
CA TRP A 182 -18.59 -16.63 -68.67
C TRP A 182 -18.69 -16.11 -70.10
N VAL A 183 -18.86 -17.01 -71.08
CA VAL A 183 -19.10 -16.62 -72.48
C VAL A 183 -20.39 -15.82 -72.61
N ILE A 184 -21.48 -16.24 -71.95
CA ILE A 184 -22.74 -15.50 -71.94
C ILE A 184 -22.56 -14.10 -71.32
N PHE A 185 -21.81 -14.01 -70.22
CA PHE A 185 -21.53 -12.73 -69.57
C PHE A 185 -20.68 -11.79 -70.45
N LEU A 186 -19.69 -12.33 -71.17
CA LEU A 186 -18.92 -11.56 -72.14
C LEU A 186 -19.83 -11.03 -73.25
N PHE A 187 -20.74 -11.84 -73.79
CA PHE A 187 -21.71 -11.37 -74.77
C PHE A 187 -22.60 -10.25 -74.21
N LEU A 188 -23.06 -10.37 -72.97
CA LEU A 188 -23.85 -9.33 -72.28
C LEU A 188 -23.07 -8.03 -72.00
N MET A 189 -21.74 -8.08 -71.93
CA MET A 189 -20.89 -6.89 -71.71
C MET A 189 -20.49 -6.22 -73.04
N PHE A 190 -20.46 -6.98 -74.14
CA PHE A 190 -20.18 -6.47 -75.49
C PHE A 190 -21.43 -5.96 -76.22
N ILE A 191 -22.61 -6.36 -75.77
CA ILE A 191 -23.91 -5.78 -76.11
C ILE A 191 -24.16 -4.56 -75.20
#